data_AF-A0A8H9M590-F1
#
_entry.id   AF-A0A8H9M590-F1
#
_cell.length_a   1.000
_cell.length_b   1.000
_cell.length_c   1.000
_cell.angle_alpha   90.00
_cell.angle_beta   90.00
_cell.angle_gamma   90.00
#
_symmetry.space_group_name_H-M   'P 1'
#
loop_
_entity.id
_entity.type
_entity.pdbx_description
1 polymer ?
#
loop_
_entity_poly.entity_id
_entity_poly.type
_entity_poly.pdbx_seq_one_letter_code
_entity_poly.pdbx_strand_id
1 'polypeptide(L)'
;MVSKSIKQALVYFGLIIWVMVVIGGLAYSGLQRQVEFDPEQKFALAAMSAEFAPNVTSMMAQQYPALSKTVIHIQQAGCSCNFSNDIHVDRLDYTLGHSGYRSLHVAPSGIPDEVILPSLPAIMVFDEQGQLGYFGPYSSGYFCSADTAIVDRFLDNILADKHLGSAVVSEGYGCYCANKNAA
;
A
#
# COMPACT_ATOMS: atom_id res chain seq x y z
N MET A 1 -42.11 20.71 -37.74
CA MET A 1 -40.90 21.45 -37.32
C MET A 1 -40.82 21.42 -35.80
N VAL A 2 -39.83 20.75 -35.23
CA VAL A 2 -39.65 20.69 -33.76
C VAL A 2 -39.20 22.07 -33.27
N SER A 3 -39.96 22.67 -32.34
CA SER A 3 -39.68 23.97 -31.72
C SER A 3 -38.26 24.02 -31.16
N LYS A 4 -37.59 25.19 -31.27
CA LYS A 4 -36.22 25.43 -30.78
C LYS A 4 -36.06 25.02 -29.31
N SER A 5 -37.09 25.20 -28.48
CA SER A 5 -37.11 24.79 -27.07
C SER A 5 -37.11 23.28 -26.86
N ILE A 6 -37.75 22.49 -27.73
CA ILE A 6 -37.76 21.02 -27.64
C ILE A 6 -36.38 20.46 -28.02
N LYS A 7 -35.73 21.05 -29.03
CA LYS A 7 -34.34 20.68 -29.38
C LYS A 7 -33.37 20.97 -28.24
N GLN A 8 -33.52 22.13 -27.57
CA GLN A 8 -32.70 22.47 -26.40
C GLN A 8 -32.96 21.50 -25.23
N ALA A 9 -34.22 21.16 -24.93
CA ALA A 9 -34.56 20.22 -23.88
C ALA A 9 -33.95 18.82 -24.12
N LEU A 10 -33.96 18.33 -25.37
CA LEU A 10 -33.33 17.06 -25.74
C LEU A 10 -31.80 17.08 -25.56
N VAL A 11 -31.16 18.20 -25.90
CA VAL A 11 -29.71 18.38 -25.70
C VAL A 11 -29.36 18.38 -24.21
N TYR A 12 -30.11 19.12 -23.38
CA TYR A 12 -29.88 19.14 -21.94
C TYR A 12 -30.11 17.76 -21.31
N PHE A 13 -31.17 17.05 -21.71
CA PHE A 13 -31.45 15.72 -21.22
C PHE A 13 -30.35 14.72 -21.61
N GLY A 14 -29.88 14.77 -22.87
CA GLY A 14 -28.75 13.96 -23.32
C GLY A 14 -27.46 14.25 -22.55
N LEU A 15 -27.19 15.53 -22.25
CA LEU A 15 -26.02 15.94 -21.47
C LEU A 15 -26.11 15.45 -20.02
N ILE A 16 -27.28 15.54 -19.38
CA ILE A 16 -27.51 15.02 -18.03
C ILE A 16 -27.30 13.50 -17.99
N ILE A 17 -27.87 12.76 -18.96
CA ILE A 17 -27.67 11.31 -19.04
C ILE A 17 -26.19 10.98 -19.22
N TRP A 18 -25.50 11.68 -20.12
CA TRP A 18 -24.08 11.46 -20.35
C TRP A 18 -23.26 11.70 -19.08
N VAL A 19 -23.52 12.80 -18.35
CA VAL A 19 -22.87 13.08 -17.07
C VAL A 19 -23.15 11.97 -16.06
N MET A 20 -24.41 11.52 -15.92
CA MET A 20 -24.74 10.45 -14.98
C MET A 20 -24.09 9.10 -15.35
N VAL A 21 -23.99 8.77 -16.63
CA VAL A 21 -23.31 7.55 -17.10
C VAL A 21 -21.81 7.62 -16.84
N VAL A 22 -21.16 8.77 -17.09
CA VAL A 22 -19.72 8.96 -16.80
C VAL A 22 -19.46 8.89 -15.30
N ILE A 23 -20.24 9.60 -14.49
CA ILE A 23 -20.12 9.56 -13.02
C ILE A 23 -20.37 8.14 -12.50
N GLY A 24 -21.42 7.46 -12.98
CA GLY A 24 -21.74 6.09 -12.60
C GLY A 24 -20.63 5.10 -12.99
N GLY A 25 -20.07 5.24 -14.20
CA GLY A 25 -18.96 4.41 -14.65
C GLY A 25 -17.68 4.62 -13.85
N LEU A 26 -17.34 5.88 -13.53
CA LEU A 26 -16.19 6.22 -12.68
C LEU A 26 -16.38 5.72 -11.25
N ALA A 27 -17.58 5.90 -10.67
CA ALA A 27 -17.89 5.41 -9.32
C ALA A 27 -17.82 3.88 -9.26
N TYR A 28 -18.39 3.19 -10.25
CA TYR A 28 -18.34 1.72 -10.33
C TYR A 28 -16.90 1.21 -10.45
N SER A 29 -16.09 1.82 -11.33
CA SER A 29 -14.69 1.43 -11.50
C SER A 29 -13.82 1.73 -10.28
N GLY A 30 -14.13 2.80 -9.53
CA GLY A 30 -13.39 3.17 -8.33
C GLY A 30 -13.73 2.29 -7.13
N LEU A 31 -15.03 2.09 -6.86
CA LEU A 31 -15.51 1.32 -5.70
C LEU A 31 -15.22 -0.18 -5.81
N GLN A 32 -15.24 -0.76 -7.02
CA GLN A 32 -14.96 -2.19 -7.24
C GLN A 32 -13.51 -2.60 -6.89
N ARG A 33 -12.58 -1.65 -6.79
CA ARG A 33 -11.15 -1.94 -6.60
C ARG A 33 -10.67 -1.72 -5.17
N GLN A 34 -11.56 -1.32 -4.26
CA GLN A 34 -11.19 -0.97 -2.89
C GLN A 34 -11.53 -2.09 -1.93
N VAL A 35 -10.50 -2.56 -1.25
CA VAL A 35 -10.57 -3.65 -0.27
C VAL A 35 -9.77 -3.26 0.97
N GLU A 36 -9.98 -3.99 2.05
CA GLU A 36 -9.13 -3.90 3.23
C GLU A 36 -7.77 -4.51 2.94
N PHE A 37 -6.71 -3.97 3.55
CA PHE A 37 -5.36 -4.52 3.45
C PHE A 37 -5.27 -5.89 4.14
N ASP A 38 -6.03 -6.09 5.22
CA ASP A 38 -6.13 -7.35 5.95
C ASP A 38 -7.60 -7.80 6.10
N PRO A 39 -8.27 -8.24 5.01
CA PRO A 39 -9.70 -8.57 5.03
C PRO A 39 -10.07 -9.68 6.03
N GLU A 40 -9.12 -10.56 6.35
CA GLU A 40 -9.30 -11.69 7.26
C GLU A 40 -8.81 -11.38 8.69
N GLN A 41 -8.27 -10.18 8.94
CA GLN A 41 -7.72 -9.74 10.23
C GLN A 41 -6.58 -10.64 10.77
N LYS A 42 -5.98 -11.47 9.90
CA LYS A 42 -4.90 -12.41 10.27
C LYS A 42 -3.62 -11.65 10.60
N PHE A 43 -3.33 -10.60 9.83
CA PHE A 43 -2.14 -9.77 10.03
C PHE A 43 -2.28 -8.93 11.29
N ALA A 44 -3.45 -8.34 11.53
CA ALA A 44 -3.79 -7.63 12.75
C ALA A 44 -3.62 -8.52 13.98
N LEU A 45 -4.16 -9.75 13.95
CA LEU A 45 -4.06 -10.69 15.05
C LEU A 45 -2.61 -11.10 15.34
N ALA A 46 -1.82 -11.37 14.30
CA ALA A 46 -0.42 -11.73 14.45
C ALA A 46 0.42 -10.58 15.03
N ALA A 47 0.17 -9.35 14.58
CA ALA A 47 0.84 -8.13 15.03
C ALA A 47 0.67 -7.83 16.53
N MET A 48 -0.36 -8.39 17.18
CA MET A 48 -0.57 -8.23 18.63
C MET A 48 0.45 -8.99 19.50
N SER A 49 1.19 -9.95 18.94
CA SER A 49 2.23 -10.67 19.66
C SER A 49 3.53 -9.88 19.71
N ALA A 50 4.21 -9.88 20.85
CA ALA A 50 5.50 -9.20 21.02
C ALA A 50 6.61 -9.84 20.17
N GLU A 51 6.42 -11.10 19.80
CA GLU A 51 7.32 -11.94 19.04
C GLU A 51 7.16 -11.75 17.52
N PHE A 52 6.08 -11.13 17.06
CA PHE A 52 5.81 -10.96 15.63
C PHE A 52 6.96 -10.25 14.90
N ALA A 53 7.29 -9.03 15.32
CA ALA A 53 8.32 -8.23 14.67
C ALA A 53 9.74 -8.84 14.78
N PRO A 54 10.18 -9.37 15.94
CA PRO A 54 11.42 -10.13 16.04
C PRO A 54 11.46 -11.36 15.13
N ASN A 55 10.36 -12.11 15.03
CA ASN A 55 10.27 -13.29 14.14
C ASN A 55 10.37 -12.87 12.67
N VAL A 56 9.62 -11.85 12.25
CA VAL A 56 9.73 -11.28 10.88
C VAL A 56 11.17 -10.84 10.60
N THR A 57 11.80 -10.12 11.53
CA THR A 57 13.20 -9.70 11.39
C THR A 57 14.14 -10.89 11.23
N SER A 58 14.00 -11.92 12.05
CA SER A 58 14.81 -13.15 11.98
C SER A 58 14.63 -13.90 10.65
N MET A 59 13.39 -14.08 10.20
CA MET A 59 13.07 -14.76 8.95
C MET A 59 13.61 -13.98 7.74
N MET A 60 13.42 -12.66 7.74
CA MET A 60 13.93 -11.80 6.67
C MET A 60 15.47 -11.74 6.64
N ALA A 61 16.12 -11.79 7.81
CA ALA A 61 17.59 -11.77 7.89
C ALA A 61 18.24 -13.05 7.32
N GLN A 62 17.52 -14.18 7.29
CA GLN A 62 17.99 -15.41 6.64
C GLN A 62 18.02 -15.27 5.10
N GLN A 63 17.05 -14.54 4.55
CA GLN A 63 16.91 -14.35 3.10
C GLN A 63 17.71 -13.16 2.57
N TYR A 64 17.79 -12.07 3.35
CA TYR A 64 18.41 -10.82 2.95
C TYR A 64 19.55 -10.46 3.92
N PRO A 65 20.82 -10.62 3.50
CA PRO A 65 21.95 -10.25 4.35
C PRO A 65 21.97 -8.73 4.59
N ALA A 66 22.20 -8.35 5.84
CA ALA A 66 22.29 -6.96 6.32
C ALA A 66 21.01 -6.13 6.10
N LEU A 67 20.05 -6.25 7.03
CA LEU A 67 18.81 -5.47 7.05
C LEU A 67 18.98 -4.05 7.60
N SER A 68 20.12 -3.69 8.18
CA SER A 68 20.38 -2.33 8.66
C SER A 68 20.14 -1.30 7.56
N LYS A 69 19.32 -0.28 7.85
CA LYS A 69 18.90 0.77 6.91
C LYS A 69 18.39 0.18 5.60
N THR A 70 17.47 -0.77 5.66
CA THR A 70 16.93 -1.42 4.45
C THR A 70 15.43 -1.22 4.37
N VAL A 71 14.95 -0.95 3.15
CA VAL A 71 13.54 -0.82 2.83
C VAL A 71 13.21 -1.90 1.82
N ILE A 72 12.18 -2.70 2.09
CA ILE A 72 11.75 -3.78 1.22
C ILE A 72 10.35 -3.45 0.69
N HIS A 73 10.29 -3.18 -0.61
CA HIS A 73 9.09 -2.90 -1.38
C HIS A 73 8.58 -4.22 -1.95
N ILE A 74 7.36 -4.61 -1.60
CA ILE A 74 6.79 -5.91 -1.95
C ILE A 74 5.66 -5.68 -2.95
N GLN A 75 5.87 -6.09 -4.19
CA GLN A 75 4.93 -5.86 -5.28
C GLN A 75 4.71 -7.12 -6.13
N GLN A 76 3.46 -7.39 -6.47
CA GLN A 76 3.08 -8.50 -7.35
C GLN A 76 3.07 -8.06 -8.82
N ALA A 77 3.66 -8.86 -9.70
CA ALA A 77 3.54 -8.65 -11.15
C ALA A 77 2.06 -8.75 -11.59
N GLY A 78 1.63 -7.82 -12.45
CA GLY A 78 0.25 -7.77 -12.95
C GLY A 78 -0.79 -7.26 -11.95
N CYS A 79 -0.38 -6.81 -10.76
CA CYS A 79 -1.29 -6.11 -9.85
C CYS A 79 -1.53 -4.68 -10.36
N SER A 80 -2.77 -4.35 -10.72
CA SER A 80 -3.13 -3.01 -11.19
C SER A 80 -2.93 -1.92 -10.14
N CYS A 81 -2.83 -2.30 -8.86
CA CYS A 81 -2.61 -1.38 -7.76
C CYS A 81 -1.14 -0.93 -7.62
N ASN A 82 -0.19 -1.54 -8.34
CA ASN A 82 1.20 -1.07 -8.34
C ASN A 82 1.27 0.35 -8.90
N PHE A 83 0.64 0.62 -10.05
CA PHE A 83 0.72 1.92 -10.73
C PHE A 83 0.36 3.11 -9.83
N SER A 84 -0.71 3.01 -9.04
CA SER A 84 -1.11 4.08 -8.13
C SER A 84 -0.09 4.30 -7.00
N ASN A 85 0.59 3.24 -6.57
CA ASN A 85 1.60 3.30 -5.52
C ASN A 85 3.00 3.66 -6.04
N ASP A 86 3.35 3.32 -7.29
CA ASP A 86 4.67 3.56 -7.88
C ASP A 86 5.05 5.06 -7.87
N ILE A 87 4.07 5.94 -8.12
CA ILE A 87 4.25 7.41 -8.04
C ILE A 87 4.70 7.85 -6.64
N HIS A 88 4.29 7.14 -5.59
CA HIS A 88 4.67 7.43 -4.20
C HIS A 88 5.97 6.72 -3.81
N VAL A 89 6.21 5.51 -4.32
CA VAL A 89 7.44 4.73 -4.09
C VAL A 89 8.68 5.51 -4.52
N ASP A 90 8.66 6.20 -5.66
CA ASP A 90 9.81 7.00 -6.13
C ASP A 90 10.19 8.12 -5.14
N ARG A 91 9.19 8.79 -4.55
CA ARG A 91 9.43 9.82 -3.52
C ARG A 91 10.01 9.18 -2.26
N LEU A 92 9.51 8.02 -1.89
CA LEU A 92 9.95 7.31 -0.70
C LEU A 92 11.41 6.86 -0.84
N ASP A 93 11.76 6.27 -1.98
CA ASP A 93 13.12 5.86 -2.32
C ASP A 93 14.07 7.07 -2.36
N TYR A 94 13.61 8.22 -2.86
CA TYR A 94 14.37 9.46 -2.82
C TYR A 94 14.68 9.87 -1.37
N THR A 95 13.67 9.97 -0.50
CA THR A 95 13.86 10.40 0.90
C THR A 95 14.73 9.42 1.68
N LEU A 96 14.43 8.12 1.58
CA LEU A 96 15.14 7.06 2.28
C LEU A 96 16.59 6.94 1.78
N GLY A 97 16.82 7.09 0.48
CA GLY A 97 18.15 7.11 -0.12
C GLY A 97 19.02 8.27 0.42
N HIS A 98 18.45 9.45 0.64
CA HIS A 98 19.17 10.58 1.25
C HIS A 98 19.57 10.32 2.71
N SER A 99 18.82 9.49 3.41
CA SER A 99 19.12 9.04 4.79
C SER A 99 20.02 7.80 4.84
N GLY A 100 20.52 7.34 3.67
CA GLY A 100 21.42 6.19 3.57
C GLY A 100 20.71 4.83 3.66
N TYR A 101 19.40 4.78 3.44
CA TYR A 101 18.66 3.52 3.35
C TYR A 101 18.80 2.91 1.96
N ARG A 102 18.90 1.58 1.92
CA ARG A 102 18.95 0.77 0.71
C ARG A 102 17.54 0.26 0.39
N SER A 103 17.04 0.59 -0.78
CA SER A 103 15.75 0.08 -1.28
C SER A 103 15.92 -1.25 -2.01
N LEU A 104 15.05 -2.21 -1.69
CA LEU A 104 14.96 -3.52 -2.31
C LEU A 104 13.53 -3.72 -2.81
N HIS A 105 13.38 -3.96 -4.11
CA HIS A 105 12.09 -4.26 -4.72
C HIS A 105 12.00 -5.76 -4.96
N VAL A 106 11.03 -6.42 -4.32
CA VAL A 106 10.91 -7.87 -4.31
C VAL A 106 9.50 -8.30 -4.67
N ALA A 107 9.40 -9.47 -5.31
CA ALA A 107 8.13 -10.15 -5.50
C ALA A 107 7.68 -10.81 -4.20
N PRO A 108 6.38 -11.16 -4.04
CA PRO A 108 5.89 -11.87 -2.86
C PRO A 108 6.57 -13.22 -2.65
N SER A 109 7.05 -13.87 -3.71
CA SER A 109 7.84 -15.11 -3.64
C SER A 109 9.24 -14.91 -3.04
N GLY A 110 9.69 -13.67 -2.85
CA GLY A 110 10.93 -13.34 -2.15
C GLY A 110 10.71 -13.12 -0.65
N ILE A 111 9.48 -13.26 -0.16
CA ILE A 111 9.15 -13.16 1.26
C ILE A 111 8.99 -14.59 1.81
N PRO A 112 9.55 -14.93 2.98
CA PRO A 112 9.34 -16.22 3.61
C PRO A 112 7.84 -16.52 3.79
N ASP A 113 7.42 -17.75 3.51
CA ASP A 113 5.99 -18.14 3.52
C ASP A 113 5.36 -18.01 4.92
N GLU A 114 6.18 -18.06 5.98
CA GLU A 114 5.74 -17.87 7.37
C GLU A 114 5.43 -16.40 7.71
N VAL A 115 5.87 -15.45 6.90
CA VAL A 115 5.54 -14.03 7.09
C VAL A 115 4.13 -13.77 6.60
N ILE A 116 3.23 -13.49 7.54
CA ILE A 116 1.84 -13.16 7.24
C ILE A 116 1.78 -11.85 6.46
N LEU A 117 1.40 -11.94 5.18
CA LEU A 117 1.27 -10.82 4.26
C LEU A 117 -0.05 -10.96 3.48
N PRO A 118 -1.14 -10.32 3.93
CA PRO A 118 -2.47 -10.55 3.37
C PRO A 118 -2.66 -9.93 1.99
N SER A 119 -2.11 -8.73 1.77
CA SER A 119 -2.33 -7.96 0.55
C SER A 119 -1.10 -7.20 0.08
N LEU A 120 -1.17 -6.74 -1.17
CA LEU A 120 -0.09 -6.07 -1.90
C LEU A 120 -0.63 -4.82 -2.62
N PRO A 121 0.21 -3.81 -2.87
CA PRO A 121 1.62 -3.72 -2.48
C PRO A 121 1.81 -3.42 -0.99
N ALA A 122 2.95 -3.85 -0.44
CA ALA A 122 3.30 -3.67 0.97
C ALA A 122 4.76 -3.24 1.11
N ILE A 123 5.12 -2.71 2.28
CA ILE A 123 6.47 -2.22 2.58
C ILE A 123 6.92 -2.66 3.96
N MET A 124 8.20 -3.05 4.06
CA MET A 124 8.91 -3.21 5.32
C MET A 124 10.04 -2.16 5.40
N VAL A 125 10.19 -1.51 6.55
CA VAL A 125 11.30 -0.59 6.82
C VAL A 125 12.07 -1.12 8.01
N PHE A 126 13.36 -1.38 7.82
CA PHE A 126 14.29 -1.83 8.87
C PHE A 126 15.21 -0.68 9.28
N ASP A 127 15.30 -0.43 10.58
CA ASP A 127 16.03 0.69 11.18
C ASP A 127 17.57 0.55 11.07
N GLU A 128 18.31 1.45 11.72
CA GLU A 128 19.78 1.43 11.69
C GLU A 128 20.37 0.13 12.25
N GLN A 129 19.69 -0.50 13.21
CA GLN A 129 20.08 -1.76 13.85
C GLN A 129 19.56 -2.99 13.11
N GLY A 130 18.85 -2.80 11.99
CA GLY A 130 18.24 -3.85 11.19
C GLY A 130 17.03 -4.50 11.86
N GLN A 131 16.42 -3.83 12.83
CA GLN A 131 15.15 -4.25 13.42
C GLN A 131 13.99 -3.70 12.61
N LEU A 132 12.87 -4.43 12.59
CA LEU A 132 11.68 -4.01 11.87
C LEU A 132 11.06 -2.75 12.49
N GLY A 133 11.20 -1.60 11.85
CA GLY A 133 10.59 -0.33 12.28
C GLY A 133 9.16 -0.15 11.76
N TYR A 134 8.87 -0.63 10.55
CA TYR A 134 7.52 -0.58 9.96
C TYR A 134 7.22 -1.81 9.10
N PHE A 135 5.99 -2.31 9.15
CA PHE A 135 5.47 -3.30 8.19
C PHE A 135 3.97 -3.07 7.94
N GLY A 136 3.59 -2.89 6.67
CA GLY A 136 2.19 -2.73 6.30
C GLY A 136 1.99 -2.13 4.90
N PRO A 137 0.84 -1.48 4.64
CA PRO A 137 0.59 -0.80 3.37
C PRO A 137 1.41 0.50 3.25
N TYR A 138 1.54 1.03 2.03
CA TYR A 138 2.12 2.35 1.79
C TYR A 138 1.19 3.48 2.25
N SER A 139 -0.07 3.41 1.82
CA SER A 139 -1.08 4.46 1.98
C SER A 139 -2.44 3.84 2.27
N SER A 140 -3.39 4.64 2.74
CA SER A 140 -4.82 4.25 2.82
C SER A 140 -5.71 5.25 2.10
N GLY A 141 -6.99 4.95 1.92
CA GLY A 141 -7.96 5.85 1.31
C GLY A 141 -8.24 5.59 -0.17
N TYR A 142 -9.31 6.23 -0.64
CA TYR A 142 -9.96 5.97 -1.92
C TYR A 142 -9.03 6.12 -3.14
N PHE A 143 -8.08 7.06 -3.05
CA PHE A 143 -7.18 7.39 -4.15
C PHE A 143 -5.79 6.77 -4.02
N CYS A 144 -5.48 6.07 -2.91
CA CYS A 144 -4.14 5.51 -2.62
C CYS A 144 -3.02 6.51 -2.97
N SER A 145 -3.19 7.76 -2.54
CA SER A 145 -2.34 8.89 -2.91
C SER A 145 -1.26 9.15 -1.86
N ALA A 146 -0.22 9.89 -2.23
CA ALA A 146 0.84 10.31 -1.29
C ALA A 146 0.29 11.09 -0.08
N ASP A 147 -0.81 11.84 -0.24
CA ASP A 147 -1.42 12.61 0.86
C ASP A 147 -2.01 11.72 1.98
N THR A 148 -2.13 10.42 1.73
CA THR A 148 -2.65 9.42 2.67
C THR A 148 -1.64 8.31 2.98
N ALA A 149 -0.35 8.58 2.75
CA ALA A 149 0.75 7.68 3.09
C ALA A 149 0.78 7.44 4.61
N ILE A 150 0.62 6.18 5.00
CA ILE A 150 0.70 5.75 6.40
C ILE A 150 2.17 5.67 6.80
N VAL A 151 3.01 5.12 5.92
CA VAL A 151 4.44 4.87 6.17
C VAL A 151 5.20 6.16 6.52
N ASP A 152 4.87 7.28 5.87
CA ASP A 152 5.49 8.58 6.10
C ASP A 152 5.38 9.06 7.55
N ARG A 153 4.32 8.66 8.28
CA ARG A 153 4.12 9.02 9.69
C ARG A 153 5.11 8.34 10.64
N PHE A 154 5.64 7.20 10.24
CA PHE A 154 6.58 6.42 11.04
C PHE A 154 8.03 6.69 10.65
N LEU A 155 8.25 7.10 9.40
CA LEU A 155 9.58 7.31 8.84
C LEU A 155 10.42 8.32 9.62
N ASP A 156 9.89 9.47 10.00
CA ASP A 156 10.67 10.46 10.77
C ASP A 156 11.26 9.88 12.07
N ASN A 157 10.49 9.06 12.79
CA ASN A 157 10.94 8.42 14.02
C ASN A 157 11.90 7.26 13.75
N ILE A 158 11.71 6.50 12.67
CA ILE A 158 12.61 5.43 12.26
C ILE A 158 13.96 6.00 11.82
N LEU A 159 13.94 7.04 10.99
CA LEU A 159 15.12 7.75 10.51
C LEU A 159 15.90 8.43 11.63
N ALA A 160 15.21 8.90 12.67
CA ALA A 160 15.84 9.52 13.83
C ALA A 160 16.22 8.52 14.94
N ASP A 161 16.00 7.21 14.75
CA ASP A 161 16.21 6.16 15.74
C ASP A 161 15.47 6.41 17.08
N LYS A 162 14.23 6.90 16.98
CA LYS A 162 13.34 7.29 18.10
C LYS A 162 12.05 6.47 18.17
N HIS A 163 11.90 5.48 17.30
CA HIS A 163 10.74 4.59 17.35
C HIS A 163 10.80 3.69 18.60
N LEU A 164 9.65 3.38 19.20
CA LEU A 164 9.55 2.59 20.43
C LEU A 164 9.29 1.10 20.16
N GLY A 165 9.75 0.61 19.01
CA GLY A 165 9.48 -0.74 18.50
C GLY A 165 8.81 -0.70 17.12
N SER A 166 8.36 -1.88 16.67
CA SER A 166 7.83 -2.04 15.33
C SER A 166 6.41 -1.49 15.18
N ALA A 167 6.20 -0.66 14.17
CA ALA A 167 4.88 -0.26 13.72
C ALA A 167 4.36 -1.25 12.67
N VAL A 168 3.56 -2.22 13.11
CA VAL A 168 2.90 -3.18 12.22
C VAL A 168 1.47 -2.73 11.97
N VAL A 169 1.16 -2.32 10.75
CA VAL A 169 -0.11 -1.67 10.40
C VAL A 169 -0.92 -2.55 9.47
N SER A 170 -1.99 -3.14 10.01
CA SER A 170 -3.00 -3.88 9.25
C SER A 170 -4.13 -3.00 8.73
N GLU A 171 -4.32 -1.82 9.33
CA GLU A 171 -5.39 -0.90 8.98
C GLU A 171 -5.06 -0.15 7.69
N GLY A 172 -5.73 -0.55 6.61
CA GLY A 172 -5.69 0.14 5.34
C GLY A 172 -6.91 -0.22 4.50
N TYR A 173 -7.57 0.77 3.93
CA TYR A 173 -8.64 0.56 2.96
C TYR A 173 -8.24 1.24 1.65
N GLY A 174 -8.17 0.51 0.54
CA GLY A 174 -7.64 1.05 -0.70
C GLY A 174 -7.51 0.01 -1.82
N CYS A 175 -6.78 0.36 -2.88
CA CYS A 175 -6.43 -0.56 -3.95
C CYS A 175 -5.37 -1.53 -3.46
N TYR A 176 -5.80 -2.73 -3.10
CA TYR A 176 -4.90 -3.84 -2.82
C TYR A 176 -5.26 -5.07 -3.64
N CYS A 177 -4.24 -5.84 -3.99
CA CYS A 177 -4.39 -7.17 -4.53
C CYS A 177 -4.16 -8.20 -3.41
N ALA A 178 -4.99 -9.23 -3.34
CA ALA A 178 -4.72 -10.37 -2.46
C ALA A 178 -3.35 -10.98 -2.79
N ASN A 179 -2.57 -11.29 -1.76
CA ASN A 179 -1.32 -12.02 -1.92
C ASN A 179 -1.63 -13.48 -2.28
N LYS A 180 -1.35 -13.88 -3.52
CA LYS A 180 -1.62 -15.25 -4.00
C LYS A 180 -0.74 -16.32 -3.35
N ASN A 181 0.32 -15.89 -2.67
CA ASN A 181 1.25 -16.77 -1.95
C ASN A 181 0.98 -16.79 -0.44
N ALA A 182 -0.02 -16.05 0.05
CA ALA A 182 -0.42 -16.16 1.45
C ALA A 182 -1.11 -17.51 1.67
N ALA A 183 -0.51 -18.35 2.52
CA ALA A 183 -1.09 -19.62 2.97
C ALA A 183 -2.26 -19.39 3.95
#